data_AF-A0A814MZ22-F1
#
_entry.id   AF-A0A814MZ22-F1
#
_cell.length_a   1.000
_cell.length_b   1.000
_cell.length_c   1.000
_cell.angle_alpha   90.00
_cell.angle_beta   90.00
_cell.angle_gamma   90.00
#
_symmetry.space_group_name_H-M   'P 1'
#
loop_
_entity.id
_entity.type
_entity.pdbx_description
1 polymer ?
#
loop_
_entity_poly.entity_id
_entity_poly.type
_entity_poly.pdbx_seq_one_letter_code
_entity_poly.pdbx_strand_id
1 'polypeptide(L)'
;MPTIVLDPPSKDKSEQQSTSDNTKDDDEDHVTSAIRKTGCYQFHEKLQECYIEKKDWRECSKEMQDFRSCMKKIQRLTAASSSSSPSPSSSKQ
;
A
#
# COMPACT_ATOMS: atom_id res chain seq x y z
N MET A 1 -1.35 53.13 -31.92
CA MET A 1 -0.90 51.81 -32.42
C MET A 1 -1.92 50.77 -31.98
N PRO A 2 -2.54 50.04 -32.91
CA PRO A 2 -3.75 49.25 -32.65
C PRO A 2 -3.46 47.95 -31.90
N THR A 3 -4.27 47.69 -30.88
CA THR A 3 -4.34 46.41 -30.17
C THR A 3 -5.03 45.38 -31.06
N ILE A 4 -4.31 44.33 -31.45
CA ILE A 4 -4.87 43.15 -32.11
C ILE A 4 -5.01 42.07 -31.03
N VAL A 5 -6.25 41.79 -30.65
CA VAL A 5 -6.61 40.57 -29.93
C VAL A 5 -6.58 39.41 -30.90
N LEU A 6 -5.71 38.42 -30.67
CA LEU A 6 -5.80 37.12 -31.32
C LEU A 6 -5.92 36.04 -30.23
N ASP A 7 -7.12 35.47 -30.19
CA ASP A 7 -7.52 34.29 -29.44
C ASP A 7 -6.63 33.07 -29.79
N PRO A 8 -6.11 32.29 -28.83
CA PRO A 8 -5.40 31.06 -29.13
C PRO A 8 -6.38 29.93 -29.51
N PRO A 9 -6.24 29.30 -30.70
CA PRO A 9 -7.13 28.23 -31.16
C PRO A 9 -6.89 26.89 -30.45
N SER A 10 -7.97 26.11 -30.41
CA SER A 10 -8.17 24.79 -29.80
C SER A 10 -7.27 23.62 -30.29
N LYS A 11 -7.04 22.67 -29.35
CA LYS A 11 -6.87 21.19 -29.48
C LYS A 11 -5.57 20.62 -30.07
N ASP A 12 -4.79 19.87 -29.27
CA ASP A 12 -4.78 18.38 -29.24
C ASP A 12 -3.80 17.82 -28.18
N LYS A 13 -4.33 17.03 -27.23
CA LYS A 13 -3.78 15.83 -26.57
C LYS A 13 -2.25 15.59 -26.57
N SER A 14 -1.63 15.60 -25.37
CA SER A 14 -0.72 14.56 -24.80
C SER A 14 0.36 15.17 -23.89
N GLU A 15 0.25 14.94 -22.56
CA GLU A 15 1.29 14.73 -21.52
C GLU A 15 0.61 14.93 -20.14
N GLN A 16 -0.12 13.95 -19.58
CA GLN A 16 0.35 12.96 -18.59
C GLN A 16 1.36 13.46 -17.53
N GLN A 17 0.88 13.78 -16.32
CA GLN A 17 1.46 13.37 -15.02
C GLN A 17 0.50 13.84 -13.89
N SER A 18 -0.52 13.03 -13.57
CA SER A 18 -0.59 12.22 -12.33
C SER A 18 -1.47 12.85 -11.25
N THR A 19 -2.71 12.38 -11.25
CA THR A 19 -3.67 12.38 -10.16
C THR A 19 -3.09 11.71 -8.91
N SER A 20 -3.02 12.40 -7.77
CA SER A 20 -3.12 11.75 -6.45
C SER A 20 -3.27 12.79 -5.35
N ASP A 21 -4.50 13.21 -5.10
CA ASP A 21 -4.90 13.77 -3.80
C ASP A 21 -6.39 13.43 -3.62
N ASN A 22 -6.76 13.00 -2.42
CA ASN A 22 -8.11 12.62 -1.99
C ASN A 22 -8.53 11.14 -2.13
N THR A 23 -7.74 10.22 -1.58
CA THR A 23 -8.29 8.99 -0.99
C THR A 23 -7.37 8.57 0.16
N LYS A 24 -7.79 8.78 1.41
CA LYS A 24 -7.00 8.42 2.60
C LYS A 24 -7.80 7.55 3.59
N ASP A 25 -9.01 7.17 3.20
CA ASP A 25 -9.98 6.43 4.01
C ASP A 25 -10.38 5.11 3.32
N ASP A 26 -10.46 5.08 1.99
CA ASP A 26 -10.80 3.87 1.21
C ASP A 26 -9.65 2.82 1.19
N ASP A 27 -8.39 3.26 1.33
CA ASP A 27 -7.24 2.35 1.36
C ASP A 27 -7.17 1.49 2.63
N GLU A 28 -7.65 2.01 3.77
CA GLU A 28 -7.70 1.24 5.01
C GLU A 28 -8.66 0.06 4.87
N ASP A 29 -9.78 0.23 4.18
CA ASP A 29 -10.75 -0.84 3.93
C ASP A 29 -10.18 -1.95 3.04
N HIS A 30 -9.46 -1.59 1.98
CA HIS A 30 -8.84 -2.56 1.08
C HIS A 30 -7.78 -3.41 1.79
N VAL A 31 -6.89 -2.77 2.55
CA VAL A 31 -5.84 -3.45 3.31
C VAL A 31 -6.42 -4.26 4.46
N THR A 32 -7.33 -3.68 5.25
CA THR A 32 -7.97 -4.34 6.38
C THR A 32 -8.77 -5.56 5.94
N SER A 33 -9.54 -5.45 4.87
CA SER A 33 -10.32 -6.57 4.31
C SER A 33 -9.41 -7.71 3.85
N ALA A 34 -8.29 -7.40 3.19
CA ALA A 34 -7.30 -8.40 2.81
C ALA A 34 -6.70 -9.09 4.04
N ILE A 35 -6.32 -8.33 5.07
CA ILE A 35 -5.75 -8.87 6.30
C ILE A 35 -6.77 -9.77 7.04
N ARG A 36 -8.05 -9.39 7.10
CA ARG A 36 -9.11 -10.22 7.69
C ARG A 36 -9.23 -11.59 7.01
N LYS A 37 -9.14 -11.63 5.68
CA LYS A 37 -9.14 -12.90 4.91
C LYS A 37 -7.95 -13.81 5.23
N THR A 38 -6.82 -13.23 5.63
CA THR A 38 -5.62 -14.01 6.02
C THR A 38 -5.66 -14.56 7.45
N GLY A 39 -6.54 -14.05 8.31
CA GLY A 39 -6.55 -14.38 9.75
C GLY A 39 -5.48 -13.67 10.57
N CYS A 40 -4.68 -12.77 9.98
CA CYS A 40 -3.66 -11.97 10.68
C CYS A 40 -4.19 -10.65 11.28
N TYR A 41 -5.51 -10.44 11.27
CA TYR A 41 -6.16 -9.18 11.65
C TYR A 41 -5.88 -8.75 13.09
N GLN A 42 -5.84 -9.69 14.04
CA GLN A 42 -5.53 -9.39 15.43
C GLN A 42 -4.17 -8.68 15.62
N PHE A 43 -3.17 -8.99 14.79
CA PHE A 43 -1.85 -8.34 14.87
C PHE A 43 -1.86 -6.96 14.21
N HIS A 44 -2.70 -6.77 13.20
CA HIS A 44 -2.91 -5.46 12.58
C HIS A 44 -3.61 -4.49 13.54
N GLU A 45 -4.63 -4.95 14.26
CA GLU A 45 -5.32 -4.13 15.28
C GLU A 45 -4.37 -3.71 16.40
N LYS A 46 -3.51 -4.62 16.90
CA LYS A 46 -2.49 -4.29 17.91
C LYS A 46 -1.49 -3.24 17.40
N LEU A 47 -1.08 -3.33 16.14
CA LEU A 47 -0.19 -2.35 15.54
C LEU A 47 -0.87 -0.98 15.42
N GLN A 48 -2.14 -0.94 15.01
CA GLN A 48 -2.94 0.28 14.98
C GLN A 48 -3.13 0.87 16.38
N GLU A 49 -3.46 0.06 17.37
CA GLU A 49 -3.63 0.50 18.77
C GLU A 49 -2.33 1.12 19.31
N CYS A 50 -1.19 0.45 19.09
CA CYS A 50 0.12 1.01 19.46
C CYS A 50 0.41 2.33 18.74
N TYR A 51 0.09 2.43 17.45
CA TYR A 51 0.29 3.68 16.71
C TYR A 51 -0.68 4.78 17.15
N ILE A 52 -1.92 4.46 17.53
CA ILE A 52 -2.88 5.45 18.05
C ILE A 52 -2.41 5.98 19.41
N GLU A 53 -1.88 5.09 20.26
CA GLU A 53 -1.36 5.45 21.58
C GLU A 53 -0.04 6.24 21.51
N LYS A 54 0.95 5.70 20.78
CA LYS A 54 2.32 6.24 20.73
C LYS A 54 2.50 7.30 19.66
N LYS A 55 1.76 7.18 18.55
CA LYS A 55 1.98 7.93 17.29
C LYS A 55 3.39 7.80 16.74
N ASP A 56 4.12 6.78 17.17
CA ASP A 56 5.46 6.46 16.73
C ASP A 56 5.55 4.97 16.37
N TRP A 57 5.80 4.67 15.10
CA TRP A 57 5.88 3.30 14.59
C TRP A 57 7.15 2.56 15.05
N ARG A 58 8.19 3.28 15.49
CA ARG A 58 9.45 2.70 15.97
C ARG A 58 9.27 2.05 17.33
N GLU A 59 8.44 2.65 18.18
CA GLU A 59 8.05 2.04 19.47
C GLU A 59 7.19 0.78 19.26
N CYS A 60 6.44 0.70 18.16
CA CYS A 60 5.59 -0.44 17.79
C CYS A 60 6.31 -1.55 17.00
N SER A 61 7.64 -1.65 17.12
CA SER A 61 8.45 -2.63 16.37
C SER A 61 8.03 -4.08 16.66
N LYS A 62 7.58 -4.35 17.88
CA LYS A 62 7.17 -5.68 18.32
C LYS A 62 5.90 -6.13 17.61
N GLU A 63 4.87 -5.30 17.61
CA GLU A 63 3.58 -5.53 16.95
C GLU A 63 3.79 -5.69 15.43
N MET A 64 4.71 -4.90 14.86
CA MET A 64 5.06 -4.98 13.44
C MET A 64 5.75 -6.32 13.09
N GLN A 65 6.60 -6.84 13.96
CA GLN A 65 7.25 -8.15 13.78
C GLN A 65 6.25 -9.30 13.88
N ASP A 66 5.30 -9.23 14.82
CA ASP A 66 4.25 -10.23 14.95
C ASP A 66 3.35 -10.27 13.70
N PHE A 67 2.93 -9.09 13.22
CA PHE A 67 2.15 -8.97 11.99
C PHE A 67 2.90 -9.55 10.78
N ARG A 68 4.18 -9.18 10.59
CA ARG A 68 5.04 -9.73 9.52
C ARG A 68 5.21 -11.25 9.63
N SER A 69 5.36 -11.77 10.84
CA SER A 69 5.51 -13.21 11.07
C SER A 69 4.25 -13.99 10.70
N CYS A 70 3.07 -13.44 11.01
CA CYS A 70 1.80 -14.01 10.58
C CYS A 70 1.66 -13.98 9.06
N MET A 71 1.87 -12.81 8.44
CA MET A 71 1.79 -12.65 6.99
C MET A 71 2.76 -13.56 6.23
N LYS A 72 3.98 -13.77 6.75
CA LYS A 72 4.96 -14.70 6.15
C LYS A 72 4.50 -16.17 6.19
N LYS A 73 3.71 -16.56 7.20
CA LYS A 73 3.10 -17.91 7.23
C LYS A 73 2.03 -18.00 6.14
N ILE A 74 1.16 -17.00 6.04
CA ILE A 74 0.10 -16.97 5.03
C ILE A 74 0.69 -16.92 3.62
N GLN A 75 1.70 -16.08 3.38
CA GLN A 75 2.38 -16.01 2.08
C GLN A 75 2.91 -17.37 1.61
N ARG A 76 3.39 -18.23 2.53
CA ARG A 76 3.81 -19.59 2.20
C ARG A 76 2.64 -20.55 1.92
N LEU A 77 1.53 -20.39 2.64
CA LEU A 77 0.32 -21.18 2.44
C LEU A 77 -0.42 -20.79 1.14
N THR A 78 -0.47 -19.50 0.81
CA THR A 78 -1.10 -18.97 -0.41
C THR A 78 -0.23 -19.19 -1.64
N ALA A 79 1.11 -19.14 -1.51
CA ALA A 79 2.03 -19.55 -2.57
C ALA A 79 1.91 -21.03 -2.94
N ALA A 80 1.50 -21.90 -2.01
CA ALA A 80 1.22 -23.30 -2.31
C ALA A 80 -0.09 -23.51 -3.10
N SER A 81 -0.98 -22.53 -3.13
CA SER A 81 -2.31 -22.61 -3.77
C SER A 81 -2.44 -21.73 -5.03
N SER A 82 -1.43 -20.94 -5.37
CA SER A 82 -1.37 -20.14 -6.60
C SER A 82 0.03 -20.24 -7.21
N SER A 83 0.14 -21.05 -8.27
CA SER A 83 1.35 -21.50 -8.93
C SER A 83 2.11 -20.41 -9.72
N SER A 84 2.53 -19.32 -9.07
CA SER A 84 3.48 -18.38 -9.66
C SER A 84 4.29 -17.64 -8.59
N SER A 85 5.57 -17.98 -8.53
CA SER A 85 6.64 -17.45 -7.68
C SER A 85 6.69 -15.93 -7.59
N PRO A 86 7.31 -15.41 -6.52
CA PRO A 86 8.56 -14.71 -6.77
C PRO A 86 9.69 -15.32 -5.94
N SER A 87 10.78 -15.63 -6.62
CA SER A 87 12.05 -16.08 -6.06
C SER A 87 12.56 -15.13 -4.97
N PRO A 88 12.98 -15.62 -3.78
CA PRO A 88 14.07 -14.95 -3.10
C PRO A 88 15.35 -15.37 -3.84
N SER A 89 15.91 -14.44 -4.61
CA SER A 89 17.34 -14.51 -4.93
C SER A 89 18.10 -14.67 -3.61
N SER A 90 18.68 -15.83 -3.39
CA SER A 90 19.69 -16.05 -2.37
C SER A 90 20.78 -16.90 -2.98
N SER A 91 21.62 -16.20 -3.72
CA SER A 91 23.05 -16.43 -3.88
C SER A 91 23.66 -17.26 -2.75
N LYS A 92 24.38 -18.31 -3.12
CA LYS A 92 25.80 -18.44 -2.75
C LYS A 92 26.49 -19.45 -3.67
N GLN A 93 27.45 -18.92 -4.43
CA GLN A 93 28.70 -19.47 -4.98
C GLN A 93 28.76 -20.93 -5.39
#